data_AF-A0AAW6KHX9-F1
#
_entry.id   AF-A0AAW6KHX9-F1
#
_cell.length_a   1.000
_cell.length_b   1.000
_cell.length_c   1.000
_cell.angle_alpha   90.00
_cell.angle_beta   90.00
_cell.angle_gamma   90.00
#
_symmetry.space_group_name_H-M   'P 1'
#
loop_
_entity.id
_entity.type
_entity.pdbx_description
1 polymer ?
#
loop_
_entity_poly.entity_id
_entity_poly.type
_entity_poly.pdbx_seq_one_letter_code
_entity_poly.pdbx_strand_id
1 'polypeptide(L)'
;AVTFKHAIRNAIMPVVTYMGPMAASILTGTFVVEKVFGIPGLGMHFVTSITNRDYTVIMGVTVFFGAILLLCVLIVDLLYGLIDPRIKLFGAKKGE
;
A
#
# COMPACT_ATOMS: atom_id res chain seq x y z
N ALA A 1 -12.85 21.88 -23.36
CA ALA A 1 -13.67 21.58 -22.16
C ALA A 1 -14.10 20.11 -22.05
N VAL A 2 -14.37 19.39 -23.14
CA VAL A 2 -14.78 17.96 -23.11
C VAL A 2 -13.65 17.02 -22.66
N THR A 3 -12.40 17.35 -22.98
CA THR A 3 -11.19 16.59 -22.59
C THR A 3 -11.04 16.48 -21.08
N PHE A 4 -11.28 17.55 -20.32
CA PHE A 4 -11.14 17.54 -18.86
C PHE A 4 -12.15 16.61 -18.18
N LYS A 5 -13.39 16.52 -18.69
CA LYS A 5 -14.44 15.68 -18.09
C LYS A 5 -14.32 14.19 -18.46
N HIS A 6 -13.89 13.89 -19.69
CA HIS A 6 -13.80 12.51 -20.19
C HIS A 6 -12.42 11.88 -20.05
N ALA A 7 -11.34 12.64 -20.27
CA ALA A 7 -9.98 12.11 -20.13
C ALA A 7 -9.61 11.88 -18.67
N ILE A 8 -9.99 12.76 -17.73
CA ILE A 8 -9.70 12.58 -16.31
C ILE A 8 -10.38 11.34 -15.73
N ARG A 9 -11.64 11.06 -16.12
CA ARG A 9 -12.36 9.86 -15.66
C ARG A 9 -11.72 8.56 -16.13
N ASN A 10 -11.12 8.55 -17.33
CA ASN A 10 -10.43 7.38 -17.86
C ASN A 10 -8.97 7.28 -17.40
N ALA A 11 -8.32 8.41 -17.14
CA ALA A 11 -6.93 8.48 -16.66
C ALA A 11 -6.79 8.20 -15.15
N ILE A 12 -7.85 8.43 -14.36
CA ILE A 12 -7.84 8.14 -12.91
C ILE A 12 -7.69 6.65 -12.62
N MET A 13 -8.28 5.77 -13.44
CA MET A 13 -8.18 4.32 -13.22
C MET A 13 -6.72 3.85 -13.15
N PRO A 14 -5.87 4.03 -14.18
CA PRO A 14 -4.47 3.60 -14.13
C PRO A 14 -3.64 4.35 -13.08
N VAL A 15 -3.92 5.63 -12.80
CA VAL A 15 -3.19 6.39 -11.76
C VAL A 15 -3.43 5.78 -10.39
N VAL A 16 -4.68 5.52 -10.02
CA VAL A 16 -5.00 4.88 -8.74
C VAL A 16 -4.47 3.45 -8.75
N THR A 17 -4.56 2.70 -9.86
CA THR A 17 -3.98 1.35 -10.02
C THR A 17 -2.49 1.31 -9.71
N TYR A 18 -1.76 2.34 -10.10
CA TYR A 18 -0.31 2.43 -9.88
C TYR A 18 0.06 2.92 -8.47
N MET A 19 -0.80 3.73 -7.83
CA MET A 19 -0.56 4.27 -6.49
C MET A 19 -0.49 3.18 -5.40
N GLY A 20 -1.24 2.08 -5.54
CA GLY A 20 -1.20 0.96 -4.60
C GLY A 20 0.17 0.30 -4.49
N PRO A 21 0.69 -0.28 -5.59
CA PRO A 21 2.03 -0.83 -5.63
C PRO A 21 3.12 0.21 -5.29
N MET A 22 2.93 1.47 -5.69
CA MET A 22 3.88 2.54 -5.37
C MET A 22 3.93 2.84 -3.86
N ALA A 23 2.80 2.88 -3.16
CA ALA A 23 2.77 3.06 -1.71
C ALA A 23 3.46 1.89 -0.98
N ALA A 24 3.20 0.65 -1.41
CA ALA A 24 3.84 -0.54 -0.84
C ALA A 24 5.36 -0.57 -1.07
N SER A 25 5.80 -0.17 -2.27
CA SER A 25 7.22 -0.08 -2.61
C SER A 25 7.94 1.04 -1.85
N ILE A 26 7.29 2.18 -1.60
CA ILE A 26 7.85 3.25 -0.76
C ILE A 26 7.99 2.80 0.69
N LEU A 27 6.96 2.17 1.27
CA LEU A 27 7.01 1.64 2.64
C LEU A 27 8.16 0.63 2.81
N THR A 28 8.36 -0.23 1.82
CA THR A 28 9.47 -1.20 1.81
C THR A 28 10.82 -0.54 1.52
N GLY A 29 10.87 0.47 0.66
CA GLY A 29 12.09 1.22 0.34
C GLY A 29 12.65 2.02 1.52
N THR A 30 11.78 2.47 2.42
CA THR A 30 12.16 3.20 3.64
C THR A 30 13.17 2.43 4.50
N PHE A 31 13.13 1.08 4.52
CA PHE A 31 14.13 0.25 5.22
C PHE A 31 15.56 0.56 4.80
N VAL A 32 15.78 0.72 3.50
CA VAL A 32 17.11 0.98 2.93
C VAL A 32 17.51 2.42 3.22
N VAL A 33 16.59 3.37 3.10
CA VAL A 33 16.84 4.80 3.37
C VAL A 33 17.22 5.02 4.84
N GLU A 34 16.51 4.40 5.78
CA GLU A 34 16.83 4.46 7.21
C GLU A 34 18.25 3.95 7.49
N LYS A 35 18.66 2.86 6.82
CA LYS A 35 20.02 2.30 6.96
C LYS A 35 21.11 3.15 6.34
N VAL A 36 20.88 3.70 5.15
CA VAL A 36 21.88 4.50 4.43
C VAL A 36 22.10 5.85 5.10
N PHE A 37 21.03 6.49 5.57
CA PHE A 37 21.11 7.82 6.20
C PHE A 37 21.29 7.77 7.72
N GLY A 38 21.31 6.59 8.34
CA GLY A 38 21.49 6.45 9.79
C GLY A 38 20.35 7.05 10.62
N ILE A 39 19.16 7.16 10.03
CA ILE A 39 17.97 7.70 10.71
C ILE A 39 17.40 6.61 11.61
N PRO A 40 17.21 6.85 12.93
CA PRO A 40 16.65 5.86 13.83
C PRO A 40 15.19 5.58 13.46
N GLY A 41 14.94 4.38 12.94
CA GLY A 41 13.62 3.91 12.53
C GLY A 41 13.42 2.42 12.81
N LEU A 42 12.18 1.96 12.66
CA LEU A 42 11.79 0.57 12.93
C LEU A 42 12.51 -0.42 12.02
N GLY A 43 12.87 0.01 10.81
CA GLY A 43 13.67 -0.76 9.87
C GLY A 43 15.10 -0.98 10.31
N MET A 44 15.70 0.04 10.93
CA MET A 44 17.04 -0.10 11.51
C MET A 44 17.05 -1.15 12.63
N HIS A 45 16.01 -1.18 13.47
CA HIS A 45 15.85 -2.20 14.52
C HIS A 45 15.72 -3.61 13.94
N PHE A 46 14.94 -3.80 12.89
CA PHE A 46 14.83 -5.09 12.20
C PHE A 46 16.20 -5.64 11.76
N VAL A 47 17.01 -4.82 11.08
CA VAL A 47 18.31 -5.25 10.57
C VAL A 47 19.32 -5.49 11.70
N THR A 48 19.32 -4.65 12.74
CA THR A 48 20.21 -4.84 13.89
C THR A 48 19.85 -6.11 14.68
N SER A 49 18.56 -6.45 14.78
CA SER A 49 18.12 -7.70 15.40
C SER A 49 18.52 -8.95 14.61
N ILE A 50 18.61 -8.86 13.28
CA ILE A 50 19.20 -9.93 12.45
C ILE A 50 20.67 -10.15 12.82
N THR A 51 21.45 -9.07 12.97
CA THR A 51 22.86 -9.15 13.39
C THR A 51 23.01 -9.72 14.79
N ASN A 52 22.14 -9.34 15.72
CA ASN A 52 22.16 -9.78 17.11
C ASN A 52 21.45 -11.14 17.35
N ARG A 53 20.90 -11.77 16.30
CA ARG A 53 20.08 -13.00 16.38
C ARG A 53 18.92 -12.92 17.38
N ASP A 54 18.35 -11.74 17.54
CA ASP A 54 17.18 -11.55 18.41
C ASP A 54 15.89 -11.86 17.63
N TYR A 55 15.52 -13.15 17.62
CA TYR A 55 14.36 -13.64 16.89
C TYR A 55 13.04 -13.04 17.39
N THR A 56 12.94 -12.65 18.66
CA THR A 56 11.74 -12.06 19.24
C THR A 56 11.46 -10.70 18.60
N VAL A 57 12.48 -9.86 18.47
CA VAL A 57 12.35 -8.55 17.83
C VAL A 57 12.11 -8.69 16.32
N ILE A 58 12.78 -9.63 15.65
CA ILE A 58 12.56 -9.89 14.21
C ILE A 58 11.09 -10.24 13.95
N MET A 59 10.53 -11.20 14.70
CA MET A 59 9.13 -11.60 14.53
C MET A 59 8.17 -10.46 14.85
N GLY A 60 8.39 -9.73 15.96
CA GLY A 60 7.53 -8.61 16.35
C GLY A 60 7.50 -7.50 15.31
N VAL A 61 8.66 -7.10 14.79
CA VAL A 61 8.77 -6.05 13.77
C VAL A 61 8.19 -6.52 12.43
N THR A 62 8.38 -7.79 12.06
CA THR A 62 7.79 -8.36 10.83
C THR A 62 6.26 -8.33 10.87
N VAL A 63 5.65 -8.78 11.97
CA VAL A 63 4.19 -8.76 12.12
C VAL A 63 3.67 -7.32 12.13
N PHE A 64 4.36 -6.40 12.81
CA PHE A 64 3.99 -4.99 12.84
C PHE A 64 4.01 -4.34 11.45
N PHE A 65 5.09 -4.54 10.68
CA PHE A 65 5.17 -4.05 9.30
C PHE A 65 4.15 -4.72 8.38
N GLY A 66 3.95 -6.03 8.54
CA GLY A 66 2.93 -6.77 7.81
C GLY A 66 1.52 -6.22 8.07
N ALA A 67 1.20 -5.87 9.31
CA ALA A 67 -0.08 -5.26 9.68
C ALA A 67 -0.25 -3.86 9.08
N ILE A 68 0.78 -3.02 9.11
CA ILE A 68 0.76 -1.70 8.46
C ILE A 68 0.58 -1.84 6.94
N LEU A 69 1.31 -2.77 6.33
CA LEU A 69 1.21 -3.02 4.89
C LEU A 69 -0.21 -3.47 4.53
N LEU A 70 -0.79 -4.39 5.29
CA LEU A 70 -2.19 -4.82 5.13
C LEU A 70 -3.15 -3.64 5.26
N LEU A 71 -2.98 -2.77 6.25
CA LEU A 71 -3.80 -1.57 6.41
C LEU A 71 -3.67 -0.63 5.20
N CYS A 72 -2.46 -0.40 4.70
CA CYS A 72 -2.25 0.44 3.53
C CYS A 72 -2.88 -0.15 2.26
N VAL A 73 -2.74 -1.47 2.05
CA VAL A 73 -3.39 -2.16 0.92
C VAL A 73 -4.92 -2.09 1.06
N LEU A 74 -5.46 -2.27 2.26
CA LEU A 74 -6.90 -2.15 2.51
C LEU A 74 -7.41 -0.72 2.25
N ILE A 75 -6.68 0.31 2.66
CA ILE A 75 -7.02 1.71 2.35
C ILE A 75 -7.05 1.94 0.84
N VAL A 76 -6.06 1.41 0.12
CA VAL A 76 -5.99 1.49 -1.35
C VAL A 76 -7.18 0.77 -2.00
N ASP A 77 -7.53 -0.42 -1.52
CA ASP A 77 -8.71 -1.18 -1.98
C ASP A 77 -10.02 -0.44 -1.72
N LEU A 78 -10.15 0.20 -0.57
CA LEU A 78 -11.31 1.03 -0.24
C LEU A 78 -11.40 2.27 -1.14
N LEU A 79 -10.26 2.91 -1.42
CA LEU A 79 -10.17 4.02 -2.37
C LEU A 79 -10.54 3.57 -3.80
N TYR A 80 -10.15 2.37 -4.24
CA TYR A 80 -10.63 1.81 -5.51
C TYR A 80 -12.16 1.67 -5.51
N GLY A 81 -12.74 1.10 -4.45
CA GLY A 81 -14.19 0.92 -4.35
C GLY A 81 -14.99 2.23 -4.37
N LEU A 82 -14.42 3.32 -3.84
CA LEU A 82 -15.04 4.65 -3.84
C LEU A 82 -14.85 5.40 -5.16
N ILE A 83 -13.67 5.29 -5.78
CA ILE A 83 -13.31 6.02 -7.00
C ILE A 83 -13.86 5.36 -8.25
N ASP A 84 -14.03 4.03 -8.25
CA ASP A 84 -14.57 3.31 -9.41
C ASP A 84 -16.07 2.93 -9.23
N PRO A 85 -17.01 3.78 -9.72
CA PRO A 85 -18.43 3.45 -9.75
C PRO A 85 -18.79 2.31 -10.74
N ARG A 86 -17.84 1.70 -11.46
CA ARG A 86 -18.06 0.44 -12.21
C ARG A 86 -17.96 -0.82 -11.35
N ILE A 87 -17.37 -0.75 -10.15
CA ILE A 87 -17.45 -1.84 -9.16
C ILE A 87 -18.79 -1.79 -8.41
N LYS A 88 -19.85 -1.28 -9.06
CA LYS A 88 -21.20 -1.71 -8.71
C LYS A 88 -21.28 -3.21 -8.97
N LEU A 89 -21.13 -3.99 -7.90
CA LEU A 89 -21.81 -5.27 -7.67
C LEU A 89 -22.38 -5.86 -8.97
N PHE A 90 -21.52 -6.51 -9.75
CA PHE A 90 -21.96 -7.40 -10.82
C PHE A 90 -22.59 -8.61 -10.12
N GLY A 91 -23.83 -8.47 -9.62
CA GLY A 91 -24.43 -9.49 -8.77
C GLY A 91 -25.61 -9.08 -7.89
N ALA A 92 -26.53 -8.25 -8.36
CA ALA A 92 -27.91 -8.34 -7.89
C ALA A 92 -28.79 -8.55 -9.12
N LYS A 93 -29.18 -9.82 -9.31
CA LYS A 93 -30.00 -10.36 -10.38
C LYS A 93 -31.09 -9.36 -10.83
N LYS A 94 -31.05 -9.07 -12.13
CA LYS A 94 -32.19 -8.66 -12.95
C LYS A 94 -33.37 -9.56 -12.60
N GLY A 95 -34.52 -8.94 -12.34
CA GLY A 95 -35.77 -9.63 -12.06
C GLY A 95 -36.13 -10.61 -13.17
N GLU A 96 -36.62 -11.76 -12.72
CA GLU A 96 -37.79 -12.52 -13.17
C GLU A 96 -38.08 -13.56 -12.07
#